data_AF-A0A5P2BFJ2-F1
#
_entry.id   AF-A0A5P2BFJ2-F1
#
_cell.length_a   1.000
_cell.length_b   1.000
_cell.length_c   1.000
_cell.angle_alpha   90.00
_cell.angle_beta   90.00
_cell.angle_gamma   90.00
#
_symmetry.space_group_name_H-M   'P 1'
#
loop_
_entity.id
_entity.type
_entity.pdbx_description
1 polymer ?
#
loop_
_entity_poly.entity_id
_entity_poly.type
_entity_poly.pdbx_seq_one_letter_code
_entity_poly.pdbx_strand_id
1 'polypeptide(L)' 'MSIRSVEFRTCPCGNKRAYEDERAAEKALGRAQAMRHRAVDRKGSRRGLYRENRYYECDYGMWHLTAQSRAEYTGAAA' A
#
# COMPACT_ATOMS: atom_id res chain seq x y z
N MET A 1 7.31 -21.15 7.56
CA MET A 1 7.80 -19.89 6.97
C MET A 1 7.03 -18.75 7.63
N SER A 2 7.59 -18.06 8.64
CA SER A 2 6.89 -16.87 9.16
C SER A 2 7.01 -15.79 8.09
N ILE A 3 5.90 -15.48 7.44
CA ILE A 3 5.83 -14.31 6.57
C ILE A 3 6.02 -13.14 7.53
N ARG A 4 7.23 -12.57 7.56
CA ARG A 4 7.51 -11.32 8.31
C ARG A 4 6.70 -10.21 7.66
N SER A 5 5.41 -10.12 7.95
CA SER A 5 4.58 -9.00 7.59
C SER A 5 5.14 -7.76 8.28
N VAL A 6 5.02 -6.61 7.62
CA VAL A 6 5.20 -5.33 8.32
C VAL A 6 4.05 -5.23 9.32
N GLU A 7 4.34 -4.79 10.54
CA GLU A 7 3.31 -4.55 11.55
C GLU A 7 2.34 -3.51 11.01
N PHE A 8 1.04 -3.82 11.06
CA PHE A 8 -0.02 -2.92 10.64
C PHE A 8 -1.11 -2.91 11.70
N ARG A 9 -1.79 -1.77 11.81
CA ARG A 9 -2.94 -1.58 12.71
C ARG A 9 -4.15 -1.12 11.92
N THR A 10 -5.31 -1.27 12.54
CA THR A 10 -6.55 -0.70 12.00
C THR A 10 -6.57 0.80 12.30
N CYS A 11 -6.74 1.63 11.27
CA CYS A 11 -6.88 3.07 11.48
C CYS A 11 -8.33 3.43 11.80
N PRO A 12 -8.58 4.37 12.72
CA PRO A 12 -9.91 4.90 13.00
C PRO A 12 -10.54 5.67 11.82
N CYS A 13 -9.75 6.07 10.82
CA CYS A 13 -10.21 6.64 9.55
C CYS A 13 -11.04 5.70 8.65
N GLY A 14 -11.36 4.48 9.11
CA GLY A 14 -12.13 3.48 8.37
C GLY A 14 -11.30 2.63 7.41
N ASN A 15 -10.02 2.98 7.19
CA ASN A 15 -9.12 2.19 6.37
C ASN A 15 -8.48 1.06 7.21
N LYS A 16 -8.69 -0.19 6.80
CA LYS A 16 -8.42 -1.39 7.63
C LYS A 16 -6.93 -1.63 7.91
N ARG A 17 -6.03 -1.04 7.13
CA ARG A 17 -4.58 -1.24 7.26
C ARG A 17 -3.85 0.08 7.24
N ALA A 18 -3.11 0.31 8.31
CA ALA A 18 -2.32 1.51 8.55
C ALA A 18 -0.98 1.14 9.19
N TYR A 19 0.03 1.95 8.94
CA TYR A 19 1.38 1.80 9.47
C TYR A 19 1.70 2.98 10.39
N GLU A 20 2.45 2.74 11.45
CA GLU A 20 2.72 3.76 12.47
C GLU A 20 3.73 4.81 12.01
N ASP A 21 4.68 4.42 11.16
CA ASP A 21 5.70 5.32 10.64
C ASP A 21 5.82 5.21 9.11
N GLU A 22 6.39 6.27 8.52
CA GLU A 22 6.62 6.35 7.08
C GLU A 22 7.48 5.19 6.58
N ARG A 23 8.49 4.80 7.39
CA ARG A 23 9.43 3.73 7.05
C ARG A 23 8.75 2.36 6.97
N ALA A 24 7.81 2.07 7.86
CA ALA A 24 7.01 0.86 7.80
C ALA A 24 6.09 0.89 6.57
N ALA A 25 5.49 2.05 6.26
CA ALA A 25 4.67 2.21 5.07
C ALA A 25 5.48 1.98 3.77
N GLU A 26 6.67 2.54 3.66
CA GLU A 26 7.57 2.33 2.52
C GLU A 26 7.96 0.84 2.37
N LYS A 27 8.37 0.22 3.49
CA LYS A 27 8.70 -1.21 3.52
C LYS A 27 7.49 -2.08 3.16
N ALA A 28 6.30 -1.69 3.58
CA ALA A 28 5.07 -2.39 3.26
C ALA A 28 4.70 -2.24 1.79
N LEU A 29 4.86 -1.04 1.22
CA LEU A 29 4.64 -0.75 -0.20
C LEU A 29 5.52 -1.64 -1.08
N GLY A 30 6.83 -1.65 -0.83
CA GLY A 30 7.77 -2.47 -1.60
C GLY A 30 7.45 -3.97 -1.52
N ARG A 31 7.02 -4.44 -0.33
CA ARG A 31 6.60 -5.84 -0.14
C ARG A 31 5.29 -6.17 -0.85
N ALA A 32 4.31 -5.28 -0.80
CA ALA A 32 3.05 -5.44 -1.50
C ALA A 32 3.28 -5.52 -3.01
N GLN A 33 4.05 -4.59 -3.57
CA GLN A 33 4.42 -4.59 -4.99
C GLN A 33 5.16 -5.88 -5.38
N ALA A 34 6.18 -6.27 -4.64
CA ALA A 34 6.93 -7.50 -4.93
C ALA A 34 6.03 -8.76 -4.89
N MET A 35 5.10 -8.83 -3.94
CA MET A 35 4.14 -9.93 -3.86
C MET A 35 3.20 -9.95 -5.07
N ARG A 36 2.66 -8.79 -5.46
CA ARG A 36 1.78 -8.65 -6.64
C ARG A 36 2.52 -9.06 -7.92
N HIS A 37 3.74 -8.57 -8.12
CA HIS A 37 4.58 -8.94 -9.25
C HIS A 37 4.80 -10.45 -9.32
N ARG A 38 5.23 -11.08 -8.22
CA ARG A 38 5.43 -12.55 -8.18
C ARG A 38 4.15 -13.33 -8.49
N ALA A 39 3.00 -12.88 -7.98
CA ALA A 39 1.72 -13.54 -8.23
C ALA A 39 1.32 -13.49 -9.71
N VAL A 40 1.64 -12.38 -10.38
CA VAL A 40 1.28 -12.11 -11.76
C VAL A 40 2.25 -12.75 -12.73
N ASP A 41 3.54 -12.75 -12.40
CA ASP A 41 4.56 -13.47 -13.17
C ASP A 41 4.24 -14.98 -13.22
N ARG A 42 3.70 -15.54 -12.13
CA ARG A 42 3.17 -16.91 -12.12
C ARG A 42 1.95 -17.10 -13.02
N LYS A 43 1.10 -16.08 -13.17
CA LYS A 43 -0.11 -16.12 -14.02
C LYS A 43 0.23 -15.96 -15.51
N GLY A 44 1.43 -15.47 -15.86
CA GLY A 44 1.90 -15.33 -17.24
C GLY A 44 1.40 -14.08 -17.98
N SER A 45 0.58 -13.23 -17.35
CA SER A 45 0.14 -11.97 -17.95
C SER A 45 -0.07 -10.89 -16.89
N ARG A 46 0.47 -9.70 -17.17
CA ARG A 46 0.39 -8.50 -16.31
C ARG A 46 -0.82 -7.61 -16.58
N ARG A 47 -1.69 -8.00 -17.52
CA ARG A 47 -2.87 -7.21 -17.89
C ARG A 47 -3.87 -7.15 -16.72
N GLY A 48 -4.26 -5.92 -16.35
CA GLY A 48 -5.23 -5.67 -15.27
C GLY A 48 -4.65 -5.78 -13.85
N LEU A 49 -3.33 -5.70 -13.69
CA LEU A 49 -2.71 -5.75 -12.37
C LEU A 49 -3.05 -4.52 -11.53
N TYR A 50 -3.82 -4.72 -10.47
CA TYR A 50 -3.95 -3.76 -9.38
C TYR A 50 -2.66 -3.74 -8.55
N ARG A 51 -2.00 -2.58 -8.49
CA ARG A 51 -0.81 -2.36 -7.66
C ARG A 51 -0.95 -1.10 -6.85
N GLU A 52 -0.55 -1.19 -5.59
CA GLU A 52 -0.33 -0.05 -4.72
C GLU A 52 0.91 0.73 -5.26
N ASN A 53 0.76 2.03 -5.48
CA ASN A 53 1.79 2.87 -6.09
C ASN A 53 2.46 3.80 -5.09
N ARG A 54 1.73 4.22 -4.05
CA ARG A 54 2.16 5.26 -3.12
C ARG A 54 1.66 4.96 -1.71
N TYR A 55 2.17 5.72 -0.74
CA TYR A 55 1.62 5.83 0.59
C TYR A 55 1.32 7.29 0.93
N TYR A 56 0.45 7.51 1.91
CA TYR A 56 0.11 8.82 2.43
C TYR A 56 -0.17 8.77 3.94
N GLU A 57 0.06 9.88 4.62
CA GLU A 57 -0.31 10.07 6.02
C GLU A 57 -1.77 10.51 6.11
N CYS A 58 -2.54 9.89 7.00
CA CYS A 58 -3.90 10.33 7.32
C CYS A 58 -3.90 11.28 8.53
N ASP A 59 -5.04 11.96 8.73
CA ASP A 59 -5.24 12.92 9.83
C ASP A 59 -5.03 12.33 11.24
N TYR A 60 -5.04 10.99 11.37
CA TYR A 60 -4.79 10.28 12.62
C TYR A 60 -3.30 9.94 12.84
N GLY A 61 -2.39 10.49 12.03
CA GLY A 61 -0.94 10.27 12.13
C GLY A 61 -0.49 8.87 11.72
N MET A 62 -1.31 8.17 10.92
CA MET A 62 -1.02 6.82 10.44
C MET A 62 -0.85 6.82 8.92
N TRP A 63 -0.07 5.87 8.41
CA TRP A 63 0.29 5.80 7.00
C TRP A 63 -0.47 4.71 6.26
N HIS A 64 -1.02 5.04 5.10
CA HIS A 64 -1.84 4.14 4.28
C HIS A 64 -1.26 3.96 2.90
N LEU A 65 -1.41 2.75 2.34
CA LEU A 65 -1.06 2.48 0.95
C LEU A 65 -2.23 2.83 0.04
N THR A 66 -1.92 3.41 -1.12
CA THR A 66 -2.90 3.73 -2.16
C THR A 66 -2.42 3.23 -3.53
N ALA A 67 -3.36 2.77 -4.34
CA ALA A 67 -3.15 2.46 -5.74
C ALA A 67 -3.39 3.68 -6.66
N GLN A 68 -3.92 4.77 -6.12
CA GLN A 68 -4.19 5.99 -6.88
C GLN A 68 -2.91 6.49 -7.55
N SER A 69 -3.08 7.00 -8.77
CA SER A 69 -2.03 7.74 -9.45
C SER A 69 -1.75 9.05 -8.71
N ARG A 70 -0.58 9.66 -8.94
CA ARG A 70 -0.23 10.95 -8.32
C ARG A 70 -1.29 12.01 -8.60
N ALA A 71 -1.76 12.08 -9.85
CA ALA A 71 -2.76 13.04 -10.30
C ALA A 71 -4.11 12.85 -9.59
N GLU A 72 -4.58 11.61 -9.46
CA GLU A 72 -5.83 11.31 -8.75
C GLU A 72 -5.71 11.62 -7.26
N TYR A 73 -4.57 11.29 -6.64
CA TYR A 73 -4.35 11.59 -5.23
C TYR A 73 -4.32 13.10 -4.96
N THR A 74 -3.59 13.88 -5.76
CA THR A 74 -3.55 15.34 -5.60
C THR A 74 -4.85 16.02 -6.00
N GLY A 75 -5.59 15.47 -6.97
CA GLY A 75 -6.88 16.02 -7.41
C GLY A 75 -8.06 15.68 -6.50
N ALA A 76 -7.99 14.58 -5.73
CA ALA A 76 -9.01 14.23 -4.74
C ALA A 76 -8.77 14.89 -3.37
N ALA A 77 -7.56 15.40 -3.13
CA ALA A 77 -7.21 16.14 -1.92
C ALA A 77 -7.37 17.67 -2.06
N ALA A 78 -7.92 18.15 -3.18
CA ALA A 78 -8.25 19.56 -3.46
C ALA A 78 -9.77 19.78 -3.34
#